data_AF-A0A1I3LDN9-F1
#
_entry.id   AF-A0A1I3LDN9-F1
#
_cell.length_a   1.000
_cell.length_b   1.000
_cell.length_c   1.000
_cell.angle_alpha   90.00
_cell.angle_beta   90.00
_cell.angle_gamma   90.00
#
_symmetry.space_group_name_H-M   'P 1'
#
loop_
_entity.id
_entity.type
_entity.pdbx_description
1 polymer ?
#
loop_
_entity_poly.entity_id
_entity_poly.type
_entity_poly.pdbx_seq_one_letter_code
_entity_poly.pdbx_strand_id
1 'polypeptide(L)'
;MKKGILLLAIMAFTVACNTTKKTTTKTDETVEITNVTEEELQGNWTLDFIESANQKGKKLNEMFPNKLPNLNFNTSDSTVYGSDGCNRISGSYEVKNGNEISIGDKLASTMMACQGVEDHAFNQTLSKATKFTISDGKLLFLSDDVVIMRFVKEQSNIEGTWELVKIQTKDRSAKGIDMRFPLKTPELTFNGEQLSGNTGCNNISSTFKSSGDSIEFGAIAMTKMFCEGVEEHVFTDAINAVKKFRIDGDYLVLSNNDSMDLLTFKRK
;
A
#
# COMPACT_ATOMS: atom_id res chain seq x y z
N MET A 1 -74.96 -31.60 37.36
CA MET A 1 -74.36 -30.33 36.93
C MET A 1 -72.85 -30.48 36.89
N LYS A 2 -72.22 -29.91 35.86
CA LYS A 2 -70.81 -30.04 35.46
C LYS A 2 -69.80 -29.46 36.49
N LYS A 3 -68.53 -29.79 36.22
CA LYS A 3 -67.25 -29.11 36.56
C LYS A 3 -66.53 -29.82 37.73
N GLY A 4 -65.39 -30.48 37.60
CA GLY A 4 -64.26 -30.31 36.66
C GLY A 4 -63.19 -29.46 37.33
N ILE A 5 -62.21 -30.08 38.01
CA ILE A 5 -61.03 -29.42 38.58
C ILE A 5 -59.77 -30.16 38.11
N LEU A 6 -58.87 -29.33 37.58
CA LEU A 6 -57.63 -29.58 36.87
C LEU A 6 -56.50 -29.97 37.85
N LEU A 7 -55.82 -31.09 37.61
CA LEU A 7 -54.59 -31.50 38.31
C LEU A 7 -53.37 -31.06 37.47
N LEU A 8 -52.54 -30.16 38.01
CA LEU A 8 -51.25 -29.77 37.44
C LEU A 8 -50.17 -30.76 37.90
N ALA A 9 -49.53 -31.43 36.94
CA ALA A 9 -48.37 -32.28 37.15
C ALA A 9 -47.08 -31.46 36.96
N ILE A 10 -46.21 -31.46 37.97
CA ILE A 10 -44.86 -30.88 37.91
C ILE A 10 -43.90 -32.02 37.60
N MET A 11 -43.29 -31.98 36.41
CA MET A 11 -42.35 -32.99 35.93
C MET A 11 -40.92 -32.43 36.05
N ALA A 12 -40.11 -33.05 36.90
CA ALA A 12 -38.69 -32.71 37.11
C ALA A 12 -37.84 -33.31 35.97
N PHE A 13 -37.05 -32.47 35.29
CA PHE A 13 -36.06 -32.91 34.31
C PHE A 13 -34.69 -33.06 34.97
N THR A 14 -34.16 -34.28 34.97
CA THR A 14 -32.77 -34.60 35.33
C THR A 14 -31.85 -34.34 34.14
N VAL A 15 -30.84 -33.48 34.32
CA VAL A 15 -29.80 -33.18 33.32
C VAL A 15 -28.73 -34.28 33.35
N ALA A 16 -28.59 -35.02 32.25
CA ALA A 16 -27.52 -35.97 32.03
C ALA A 16 -26.25 -35.25 31.53
N CYS A 17 -25.11 -35.53 32.17
CA CYS A 17 -23.80 -35.00 31.82
C CYS A 17 -23.08 -36.03 30.91
N ASN A 18 -22.82 -35.66 29.65
CA ASN A 18 -21.91 -36.42 28.77
C ASN A 18 -20.63 -35.61 28.56
N THR A 19 -19.53 -36.10 29.14
CA THR A 19 -18.17 -35.60 28.96
C THR A 19 -17.60 -36.03 27.60
N THR A 20 -17.42 -35.06 26.70
CA THR A 20 -16.64 -35.25 25.46
C THR A 20 -15.33 -34.47 25.57
N LYS A 21 -14.20 -35.18 25.47
CA LYS A 21 -12.84 -34.64 25.42
C LYS A 21 -12.71 -33.60 24.31
N LYS A 22 -12.29 -32.38 24.65
CA LYS A 22 -11.96 -31.32 23.68
C LYS A 22 -10.49 -31.49 23.27
N THR A 23 -10.28 -32.09 22.11
CA THR A 23 -8.99 -32.10 21.40
C THR A 23 -8.71 -30.70 20.85
N THR A 24 -7.48 -30.25 21.03
CA THR A 24 -6.92 -29.01 20.52
C THR A 24 -6.97 -28.97 18.99
N THR A 25 -7.65 -27.99 18.42
CA THR A 25 -7.56 -27.68 16.98
C THR A 25 -7.01 -26.27 16.83
N LYS A 26 -5.92 -26.18 16.06
CA LYS A 26 -5.25 -24.93 15.68
C LYS A 26 -6.26 -24.01 15.00
N THR A 27 -6.19 -22.73 15.35
CA THR A 27 -6.96 -21.64 14.74
C THR A 27 -6.62 -21.58 13.25
N ASP A 28 -7.61 -21.91 12.42
CA ASP A 28 -7.65 -21.58 11.00
C ASP A 28 -7.98 -20.09 10.91
N GLU A 29 -7.09 -19.28 10.36
CA GLU A 29 -7.39 -17.89 10.02
C GLU A 29 -8.26 -17.91 8.76
N THR A 30 -9.57 -17.88 8.93
CA THR A 30 -10.51 -17.59 7.84
C THR A 30 -10.35 -16.13 7.45
N VAL A 31 -9.70 -15.87 6.31
CA VAL A 31 -9.58 -14.54 5.72
C VAL A 31 -10.94 -14.13 5.15
N GLU A 32 -11.58 -13.12 5.74
CA GLU A 32 -12.78 -12.50 5.16
C GLU A 32 -12.40 -11.81 3.85
N ILE A 33 -12.98 -12.27 2.75
CA ILE A 33 -12.77 -11.68 1.42
C ILE A 33 -13.62 -10.41 1.35
N THR A 34 -13.04 -9.27 1.71
CA THR A 34 -13.58 -7.95 1.34
C THR A 34 -13.47 -7.78 -0.17
N ASN A 35 -14.33 -6.94 -0.77
CA ASN A 35 -14.30 -6.62 -2.19
C ASN A 35 -12.96 -5.98 -2.57
N VAL A 36 -12.01 -6.78 -3.04
CA VAL A 36 -10.73 -6.30 -3.56
C VAL A 36 -10.96 -5.77 -4.96
N THR A 37 -10.46 -4.57 -5.25
CA THR A 37 -10.52 -3.97 -6.58
C THR A 37 -9.15 -4.02 -7.24
N GLU A 38 -9.10 -4.23 -8.56
CA GLU A 38 -7.85 -4.24 -9.33
C GLU A 38 -7.03 -2.97 -9.09
N GLU A 39 -7.69 -1.82 -8.89
CA GLU A 39 -7.06 -0.54 -8.58
C GLU A 39 -6.12 -0.59 -7.36
N GLU A 40 -6.42 -1.43 -6.37
CA GLU A 40 -5.60 -1.56 -5.15
C GLU A 40 -4.23 -2.20 -5.42
N LEU A 41 -4.09 -2.97 -6.51
CA LEU A 41 -2.82 -3.54 -6.95
C LEU A 41 -1.80 -2.47 -7.33
N GLN A 42 -2.24 -1.26 -7.71
CA GLN A 42 -1.36 -0.20 -8.19
C GLN A 42 -0.16 0.02 -7.25
N GLY A 43 1.04 0.04 -7.84
CA GLY A 43 2.29 0.36 -7.16
C GLY A 43 3.22 -0.83 -6.93
N ASN A 44 4.23 -0.60 -6.08
CA ASN A 44 5.32 -1.53 -5.78
C ASN A 44 5.01 -2.45 -4.60
N TRP A 45 5.35 -3.72 -4.74
CA TRP A 45 5.14 -4.77 -3.76
C TRP A 45 6.43 -5.59 -3.62
N THR A 46 6.93 -5.73 -2.41
CA THR A 46 8.15 -6.52 -2.13
C THR A 46 7.77 -7.83 -1.44
N LEU A 47 8.39 -8.94 -1.86
CA LEU A 47 8.12 -10.27 -1.33
C LEU A 47 8.45 -10.33 0.17
N ASP A 48 7.51 -10.86 0.96
CA ASP A 48 7.64 -11.06 2.40
C ASP A 48 7.50 -12.55 2.78
N PHE A 49 6.81 -13.35 1.96
CA PHE A 49 6.69 -14.78 2.15
C PHE A 49 6.44 -15.52 0.82
N ILE A 50 6.98 -16.72 0.71
CA ILE A 50 6.77 -17.64 -0.42
C ILE A 50 6.71 -19.09 0.09
N GLU A 51 5.67 -19.81 -0.30
CA GLU A 51 5.54 -21.26 -0.08
C GLU A 51 6.07 -21.98 -1.33
N SER A 52 7.33 -22.39 -1.30
CA SER A 52 7.93 -23.18 -2.37
C SER A 52 8.07 -24.65 -1.97
N ALA A 53 7.41 -25.53 -2.74
CA ALA A 53 7.47 -26.98 -2.53
C ALA A 53 8.91 -27.55 -2.51
N ASN A 54 9.84 -26.88 -3.21
CA ASN A 54 11.23 -27.32 -3.34
C ASN A 54 12.17 -26.75 -2.26
N GLN A 55 11.71 -25.80 -1.43
CA GLN A 55 12.55 -25.08 -0.46
C GLN A 55 11.91 -25.00 0.94
N LYS A 56 11.22 -26.06 1.36
CA LYS A 56 10.51 -26.11 2.64
C LYS A 56 11.47 -25.84 3.82
N GLY A 57 11.25 -24.72 4.51
CA GLY A 57 11.99 -24.34 5.72
C GLY A 57 13.19 -23.42 5.51
N LYS A 58 13.55 -23.04 4.27
CA LYS A 58 14.54 -21.98 4.03
C LYS A 58 13.95 -20.62 4.39
N LYS A 59 14.80 -19.72 4.90
CA LYS A 59 14.41 -18.33 5.15
C LYS A 59 14.51 -17.51 3.86
N LEU A 60 13.72 -16.42 3.78
CA LEU A 60 13.65 -15.56 2.60
C LEU A 60 15.03 -14.98 2.21
N ASN A 61 15.84 -14.59 3.20
CA ASN A 61 17.20 -14.08 3.00
C ASN A 61 18.21 -15.15 2.53
N GLU A 62 17.94 -16.42 2.77
CA GLU A 62 18.74 -17.54 2.25
C GLU A 62 18.38 -17.84 0.78
N MET A 63 17.10 -17.65 0.42
CA MET A 63 16.61 -17.83 -0.94
C MET A 63 16.96 -16.66 -1.86
N PHE A 64 17.04 -15.45 -1.30
CA PHE A 64 17.28 -14.21 -2.03
C PHE A 64 18.35 -13.36 -1.32
N PRO A 65 19.62 -13.80 -1.33
CA PRO A 65 20.69 -13.17 -0.55
C PRO A 65 21.06 -11.77 -1.04
N ASN A 66 20.77 -11.44 -2.30
CA ASN A 66 21.12 -10.16 -2.91
C ASN A 66 20.02 -9.11 -2.73
N LYS A 67 18.80 -9.44 -3.16
CA LYS A 67 17.64 -8.56 -3.13
C LYS A 67 16.36 -9.40 -3.13
N LEU A 68 15.37 -8.97 -2.35
CA LEU A 68 14.05 -9.60 -2.37
C LEU A 68 13.33 -9.33 -3.71
N PRO A 69 12.61 -10.33 -4.24
CA PRO A 69 11.74 -10.14 -5.39
C PRO A 69 10.71 -9.03 -5.16
N ASN A 70 10.33 -8.35 -6.23
CA ASN A 70 9.31 -7.29 -6.20
C ASN A 70 8.49 -7.27 -7.49
N LEU A 71 7.27 -6.76 -7.38
CA LEU A 71 6.32 -6.55 -8.47
C LEU A 71 5.78 -5.11 -8.40
N ASN A 72 5.81 -4.41 -9.51
CA ASN A 72 5.22 -3.10 -9.73
C ASN A 72 4.04 -3.26 -10.69
N PHE A 73 2.82 -3.05 -10.21
CA PHE A 73 1.63 -3.10 -11.05
C PHE A 73 1.26 -1.71 -11.53
N ASN A 74 0.97 -1.61 -12.83
CA ASN A 74 0.26 -0.50 -13.43
C ASN A 74 -1.14 -0.98 -13.82
N THR A 75 -2.17 -0.42 -13.18
CA THR A 75 -3.57 -0.81 -13.40
C THR A 75 -4.20 -0.09 -14.58
N SER A 76 -3.58 1.00 -15.07
CA SER A 76 -4.09 1.75 -16.23
C SER A 76 -3.91 1.03 -17.56
N ASP A 77 -2.92 0.15 -17.67
CA ASP A 77 -2.59 -0.64 -18.87
C ASP A 77 -2.47 -2.15 -18.61
N SER A 78 -2.82 -2.60 -17.40
CA SER A 78 -2.71 -3.99 -16.94
C SER A 78 -1.32 -4.61 -17.14
N THR A 79 -0.28 -3.81 -16.89
CA THR A 79 1.12 -4.26 -16.97
C THR A 79 1.76 -4.45 -15.60
N VAL A 80 2.74 -5.35 -15.54
CA VAL A 80 3.53 -5.62 -14.35
C VAL A 80 5.02 -5.67 -14.71
N TYR A 81 5.83 -5.00 -13.89
CA TYR A 81 7.28 -4.99 -13.97
C TYR A 81 7.86 -5.45 -12.64
N GLY A 82 9.12 -5.87 -12.59
CA GLY A 82 9.72 -6.22 -11.32
C GLY A 82 11.04 -6.94 -11.42
N SER A 83 11.36 -7.66 -10.35
CA SER A 83 12.50 -8.55 -10.30
C SER A 83 12.16 -9.82 -9.52
N ASP A 84 12.68 -10.95 -9.98
CA ASP A 84 12.61 -12.25 -9.27
C ASP A 84 13.78 -12.46 -8.29
N GLY A 85 14.50 -11.39 -7.95
CA GLY A 85 15.67 -11.41 -7.07
C GLY A 85 17.01 -11.60 -7.81
N CYS A 86 16.97 -12.02 -9.09
CA CYS A 86 18.15 -12.05 -9.96
C CYS A 86 17.92 -11.26 -11.24
N ASN A 87 16.86 -11.59 -11.96
CA ASN A 87 16.49 -11.06 -13.25
C ASN A 87 15.43 -9.96 -13.13
N ARG A 88 15.35 -9.14 -14.18
CA ARG A 88 14.22 -8.23 -14.37
C ARG A 88 13.11 -9.00 -15.07
N ILE A 89 11.89 -8.85 -14.58
CA ILE A 89 10.69 -9.45 -15.14
C ILE A 89 9.72 -8.37 -15.59
N SER A 90 8.99 -8.63 -16.67
CA SER A 90 7.96 -7.73 -17.18
C SER A 90 6.92 -8.49 -18.00
N GLY A 91 5.67 -8.05 -17.95
CA GLY A 91 4.60 -8.63 -18.76
C GLY A 91 3.26 -7.95 -18.50
N SER A 92 2.19 -8.65 -18.86
CA SER A 92 0.82 -8.25 -18.53
C SER A 92 0.19 -9.21 -17.53
N TYR A 93 -0.84 -8.73 -16.85
CA TYR A 93 -1.70 -9.56 -16.02
C TYR A 93 -3.16 -9.37 -16.43
N GLU A 94 -4.03 -10.27 -16.01
CA GLU A 94 -5.48 -10.14 -16.16
C GLU A 94 -6.14 -10.35 -14.81
N VAL A 95 -7.10 -9.48 -14.47
CA VAL A 95 -8.01 -9.67 -13.34
C VAL A 95 -9.42 -9.99 -13.85
N LYS A 96 -10.05 -11.02 -13.31
CA LYS A 96 -11.43 -11.43 -13.61
C LYS A 96 -12.21 -11.62 -12.32
N ASN A 97 -13.53 -11.45 -12.39
CA ASN A 97 -14.44 -11.72 -11.27
C ASN A 97 -14.04 -11.02 -9.94
N GLY A 98 -13.37 -9.86 -10.03
CA GLY A 98 -12.87 -9.08 -8.90
C GLY A 98 -11.50 -9.50 -8.38
N ASN A 99 -11.23 -10.80 -8.24
CA ASN A 99 -10.01 -11.29 -7.58
C ASN A 99 -9.30 -12.49 -8.23
N GLU A 100 -9.80 -13.02 -9.35
CA GLU A 100 -9.08 -14.04 -10.12
C GLU A 100 -7.96 -13.35 -10.90
N ILE A 101 -6.73 -13.84 -10.79
CA ILE A 101 -5.56 -13.25 -11.46
C ILE A 101 -4.84 -14.28 -12.32
N SER A 102 -4.36 -13.84 -13.49
CA SER A 102 -3.44 -14.58 -14.33
C SER A 102 -2.23 -13.70 -14.65
N ILE A 103 -1.03 -14.15 -14.25
CA ILE A 103 0.22 -13.36 -14.34
C ILE A 103 1.41 -14.16 -14.87
N GLY A 104 1.76 -15.30 -14.27
CA GLY A 104 3.08 -15.91 -14.45
C GLY A 104 3.40 -16.37 -15.88
N ASP A 105 2.42 -16.85 -16.63
CA ASP A 105 2.63 -17.34 -18.01
C ASP A 105 2.92 -16.21 -19.03
N LYS A 106 2.76 -14.95 -18.60
CA LYS A 106 2.89 -13.76 -19.44
C LYS A 106 4.14 -12.94 -19.14
N LEU A 107 4.99 -13.41 -18.24
CA LEU A 107 6.21 -12.69 -17.85
C LEU A 107 7.39 -13.08 -18.74
N ALA A 108 8.03 -12.07 -19.33
CA ALA A 108 9.37 -12.18 -19.88
C ALA A 108 10.39 -11.91 -18.78
N SER A 109 11.53 -12.59 -18.82
CA SER A 109 12.64 -12.41 -17.88
C SER A 109 13.96 -12.21 -18.63
N THR A 110 14.89 -11.45 -18.04
CA THR A 110 16.28 -11.39 -18.49
C THR A 110 17.01 -12.72 -18.19
N MET A 111 18.22 -12.91 -18.71
CA MET A 111 19.02 -14.14 -18.52
C MET A 111 20.35 -13.88 -17.78
N MET A 112 20.31 -13.07 -16.72
CA MET A 112 21.44 -12.92 -15.79
C MET A 112 21.57 -14.16 -14.93
N ALA A 113 22.81 -14.53 -14.61
CA ALA A 113 23.12 -15.61 -13.68
C ALA A 113 23.50 -15.03 -12.32
N CYS A 114 22.75 -15.39 -11.27
CA CYS A 114 23.03 -15.00 -9.89
C CYS A 114 23.28 -16.24 -9.04
N GLN A 115 24.37 -16.23 -8.28
CA GLN A 115 24.69 -17.34 -7.40
C GLN A 115 23.77 -17.33 -6.16
N GLY A 116 23.17 -18.48 -5.86
CA GLY A 116 22.40 -18.70 -4.63
C GLY A 116 21.03 -18.01 -4.59
N VAL A 117 20.55 -17.47 -5.71
CA VAL A 117 19.20 -16.89 -5.81
C VAL A 117 18.23 -17.94 -6.32
N GLU A 118 17.09 -18.10 -5.64
CA GLU A 118 16.02 -19.05 -5.98
C GLU A 118 14.98 -18.40 -6.92
N ASP A 119 15.43 -17.79 -8.02
CA ASP A 119 14.58 -17.08 -9.00
C ASP A 119 13.58 -18.02 -9.72
N HIS A 120 13.99 -19.24 -10.04
CA HIS A 120 13.10 -20.26 -10.58
C HIS A 120 11.97 -20.62 -9.62
N ALA A 121 12.26 -20.73 -8.31
CA ALA A 121 11.24 -21.02 -7.31
C ALA A 121 10.22 -19.89 -7.19
N PHE A 122 10.68 -18.63 -7.28
CA PHE A 122 9.81 -17.45 -7.36
C PHE A 122 8.88 -17.52 -8.57
N ASN A 123 9.43 -17.65 -9.79
CA ASN A 123 8.66 -17.62 -11.02
C ASN A 123 7.66 -18.79 -11.12
N GLN A 124 8.06 -20.00 -10.69
CA GLN A 124 7.19 -21.17 -10.65
C GLN A 124 6.05 -21.04 -9.63
N THR A 125 6.28 -20.32 -8.53
CA THR A 125 5.23 -20.11 -7.53
C THR A 125 4.27 -19.02 -8.01
N LEU A 126 4.80 -17.94 -8.59
CA LEU A 126 4.01 -16.85 -9.15
C LEU A 126 3.07 -17.32 -10.28
N SER A 127 3.48 -18.28 -11.11
CA SER A 127 2.62 -18.85 -12.16
C SER A 127 1.48 -19.71 -11.64
N LYS A 128 1.52 -20.15 -10.37
CA LYS A 128 0.42 -20.90 -9.72
C LYS A 128 -0.63 -20.00 -9.09
N ALA A 129 -0.38 -18.69 -9.03
CA ALA A 129 -1.36 -17.74 -8.49
C ALA A 129 -2.60 -17.72 -9.40
N THR A 130 -3.75 -18.06 -8.82
CA THR A 130 -5.06 -18.03 -9.50
C THR A 130 -5.98 -16.98 -8.91
N LYS A 131 -5.74 -16.58 -7.65
CA LYS A 131 -6.47 -15.51 -6.97
C LYS A 131 -5.52 -14.59 -6.24
N PHE A 132 -5.98 -13.38 -5.96
CA PHE A 132 -5.32 -12.48 -5.03
C PHE A 132 -6.29 -11.92 -3.99
N THR A 133 -5.74 -11.44 -2.87
CA THR A 133 -6.45 -10.53 -1.98
C THR A 133 -5.48 -9.49 -1.43
N ILE A 134 -6.00 -8.33 -1.03
CA ILE A 134 -5.21 -7.28 -0.38
C ILE A 134 -5.84 -7.00 0.98
N SER A 135 -5.04 -7.09 2.03
CA SER A 135 -5.46 -6.82 3.40
C SER A 135 -4.27 -6.32 4.22
N ASP A 136 -4.48 -5.31 5.06
CA ASP A 136 -3.46 -4.71 5.94
C ASP A 136 -2.16 -4.31 5.21
N GLY A 137 -2.28 -3.75 3.99
CA GLY A 137 -1.13 -3.35 3.18
C GLY A 137 -0.31 -4.52 2.62
N LYS A 138 -0.88 -5.73 2.62
CA LYS A 138 -0.26 -6.94 2.09
C LYS A 138 -1.06 -7.50 0.93
N LEU A 139 -0.35 -7.80 -0.16
CA LEU A 139 -0.88 -8.52 -1.31
C LEU A 139 -0.62 -10.01 -1.10
N LEU A 140 -1.69 -10.81 -1.09
CA LEU A 140 -1.62 -12.26 -0.98
C LEU A 140 -1.97 -12.87 -2.34
N PHE A 141 -1.11 -13.75 -2.86
CA PHE A 141 -1.47 -14.63 -3.97
C PHE A 141 -1.85 -16.00 -3.45
N LEU A 142 -2.92 -16.55 -4.02
CA LEU A 142 -3.48 -17.83 -3.62
C LEU A 142 -3.52 -18.81 -4.80
N SER A 143 -3.40 -20.08 -4.46
CA SER A 143 -3.65 -21.23 -5.34
C SER A 143 -4.58 -22.18 -4.58
N ASP A 144 -5.75 -22.50 -5.16
CA ASP A 144 -6.79 -23.31 -4.51
C ASP A 144 -7.12 -22.84 -3.06
N ASP A 145 -7.27 -21.53 -2.90
CA ASP A 145 -7.55 -20.84 -1.62
C ASP A 145 -6.44 -20.94 -0.55
N VAL A 146 -5.26 -21.47 -0.91
CA VAL A 146 -4.07 -21.48 -0.06
C VAL A 146 -3.16 -20.32 -0.44
N VAL A 147 -2.73 -19.53 0.55
CA VAL A 147 -1.75 -18.45 0.34
C VAL A 147 -0.39 -19.06 -0.02
N ILE A 148 0.07 -18.78 -1.24
CA ILE A 148 1.36 -19.25 -1.75
C ILE A 148 2.43 -18.16 -1.75
N MET A 149 2.04 -16.89 -1.79
CA MET A 149 2.95 -15.75 -1.71
C MET A 149 2.30 -14.60 -0.97
N ARG A 150 3.11 -13.83 -0.25
CA ARG A 150 2.70 -12.58 0.38
C ARG A 150 3.74 -11.52 0.08
N PHE A 151 3.26 -10.35 -0.31
CA PHE A 151 4.05 -9.17 -0.54
C PHE A 151 3.58 -8.06 0.39
N VAL A 152 4.50 -7.20 0.78
CA VAL A 152 4.22 -5.97 1.51
C VAL A 152 4.31 -4.82 0.52
N LYS A 153 3.34 -3.91 0.55
CA LYS A 153 3.37 -2.71 -0.29
C LYS A 153 4.62 -1.92 0.09
N GLU A 154 5.47 -1.61 -0.89
CA GLU A 154 6.66 -0.82 -0.64
C GLU A 154 6.18 0.58 -0.25
N GLN A 155 6.39 0.94 1.01
CA GLN A 155 6.18 2.31 1.45
C GLN A 155 7.19 3.17 0.71
N SER A 156 6.70 4.01 -0.19
CA SER A 156 7.53 5.03 -0.81
C SER A 156 8.09 5.89 0.32
N ASN A 157 9.39 5.78 0.60
CA ASN A 157 9.99 6.49 1.71
C ASN A 157 10.01 7.99 1.40
N ILE A 158 8.99 8.68 1.92
CA ILE A 158 8.82 10.13 1.82
C ILE A 158 9.73 10.88 2.81
N GLU A 159 10.44 10.18 3.69
CA GLU A 159 11.31 10.82 4.67
C GLU A 159 12.39 11.69 4.01
N GLY A 160 12.75 12.72 4.76
CA GLY A 160 13.73 13.72 4.37
C GLY A 160 13.09 15.07 4.07
N THR A 161 13.93 15.95 3.56
CA THR A 161 13.60 17.35 3.29
C THR A 161 13.45 17.58 1.80
N TRP A 162 12.39 18.31 1.44
CA TRP A 162 11.91 18.49 0.07
C TRP A 162 11.64 19.97 -0.19
N GLU A 163 12.27 20.52 -1.22
CA GLU A 163 12.14 21.93 -1.60
C GLU A 163 11.23 22.08 -2.83
N LEU A 164 10.29 23.02 -2.79
CA LEU A 164 9.26 23.18 -3.81
C LEU A 164 9.87 23.63 -5.15
N VAL A 165 9.55 22.91 -6.24
CA VAL A 165 10.00 23.25 -7.60
C VAL A 165 8.84 23.53 -8.56
N LYS A 166 7.63 23.03 -8.27
CA LYS A 166 6.43 23.28 -9.08
C LYS A 166 5.20 23.32 -8.19
N ILE A 167 4.29 24.25 -8.48
CA ILE A 167 2.98 24.35 -7.85
C ILE A 167 1.91 24.59 -8.91
N GLN A 168 0.81 23.86 -8.83
CA GLN A 168 -0.33 24.07 -9.69
C GLN A 168 -1.20 25.20 -9.14
N THR A 169 -1.47 26.20 -9.98
CA THR A 169 -2.26 27.36 -9.60
C THR A 169 -3.52 27.46 -10.46
N LYS A 170 -4.57 28.06 -9.91
CA LYS A 170 -5.78 28.40 -10.69
C LYS A 170 -5.58 29.66 -11.53
N ASP A 171 -4.64 30.52 -11.12
CA ASP A 171 -4.28 31.66 -11.95
C ASP A 171 -3.55 31.19 -13.23
N ARG A 172 -3.79 31.91 -14.32
CA ARG A 172 -3.11 31.69 -15.61
C ARG A 172 -1.81 32.50 -15.73
N SER A 173 -1.36 33.11 -14.64
CA SER A 173 -0.14 33.90 -14.65
C SER A 173 1.05 32.94 -14.55
N ALA A 174 1.98 33.05 -15.51
CA ALA A 174 3.16 32.19 -15.59
C ALA A 174 4.24 32.55 -14.53
N LYS A 175 3.83 32.93 -13.31
CA LYS A 175 4.76 33.27 -12.22
C LYS A 175 5.50 32.02 -11.75
N GLY A 176 6.83 32.10 -11.74
CA GLY A 176 7.71 31.07 -11.19
C GLY A 176 7.66 31.00 -9.66
N ILE A 177 8.28 29.97 -9.09
CA ILE A 177 8.35 29.75 -7.63
C ILE A 177 9.03 30.93 -6.92
N ASP A 178 10.11 31.45 -7.49
CA ASP A 178 10.85 32.61 -7.01
C ASP A 178 10.00 33.89 -6.94
N MET A 179 9.14 34.11 -7.92
CA MET A 179 8.24 35.27 -7.94
C MET A 179 7.09 35.14 -6.92
N ARG A 180 6.62 33.91 -6.66
CA ARG A 180 5.53 33.65 -5.71
C ARG A 180 6.01 33.64 -4.26
N PHE A 181 7.24 33.20 -4.04
CA PHE A 181 7.85 33.06 -2.72
C PHE A 181 9.22 33.77 -2.66
N PRO A 182 9.25 35.10 -2.82
CA PRO A 182 10.49 35.87 -2.98
C PRO A 182 11.39 35.90 -1.73
N LEU A 183 10.85 35.53 -0.56
CA LEU A 183 11.60 35.54 0.70
C LEU A 183 12.26 34.18 0.98
N LYS A 184 11.53 33.09 0.76
CA LYS A 184 11.98 31.73 1.02
C LYS A 184 11.15 30.74 0.21
N THR A 185 11.80 29.79 -0.45
CA THR A 185 11.10 28.70 -1.13
C THR A 185 10.44 27.78 -0.11
N PRO A 186 9.15 27.41 -0.29
CA PRO A 186 8.49 26.45 0.56
C PRO A 186 9.25 25.12 0.63
N GLU A 187 9.30 24.54 1.81
CA GLU A 187 10.01 23.30 2.09
C GLU A 187 9.21 22.46 3.07
N LEU A 188 9.18 21.15 2.84
CA LEU A 188 8.56 20.17 3.72
C LEU A 188 9.59 19.14 4.15
N THR A 189 9.59 18.79 5.42
CA THR A 189 10.39 17.72 6.02
C THR A 189 9.47 16.68 6.63
N PHE A 190 9.58 15.44 6.18
CA PHE A 190 8.87 14.29 6.69
C PHE A 190 9.82 13.45 7.56
N ASN A 191 9.41 13.14 8.78
CA ASN A 191 10.18 12.34 9.73
C ASN A 191 9.22 11.50 10.58
N GLY A 192 9.22 10.17 10.38
CA GLY A 192 8.20 9.30 10.95
C GLY A 192 6.80 9.76 10.53
N GLU A 193 5.90 9.99 11.50
CA GLU A 193 4.54 10.51 11.24
C GLU A 193 4.43 12.04 11.34
N GLN A 194 5.56 12.76 11.39
CA GLN A 194 5.58 14.21 11.56
C GLN A 194 5.96 14.92 10.26
N LEU A 195 5.21 15.98 9.95
CA LEU A 195 5.50 16.95 8.90
C LEU A 195 5.90 18.28 9.55
N SER A 196 7.00 18.84 9.11
CA SER A 196 7.43 20.21 9.47
C SER A 196 7.93 20.95 8.24
N GLY A 197 8.04 22.27 8.30
CA GLY A 197 8.59 23.02 7.18
C GLY A 197 8.24 24.49 7.19
N ASN A 198 8.22 25.08 5.99
CA ASN A 198 7.78 26.45 5.77
C ASN A 198 6.96 26.58 4.48
N THR A 199 6.07 27.56 4.47
CA THR A 199 5.16 27.91 3.36
C THR A 199 5.61 29.16 2.62
N GLY A 200 6.90 29.52 2.73
CA GLY A 200 7.52 30.71 2.18
C GLY A 200 7.36 32.00 2.99
N CYS A 201 6.39 32.04 3.91
CA CYS A 201 6.28 33.10 4.94
C CYS A 201 6.22 32.50 6.34
N ASN A 202 5.28 31.59 6.57
CA ASN A 202 5.06 30.95 7.86
C ASN A 202 5.75 29.60 7.99
N ASN A 203 5.98 29.19 9.24
CA ASN A 203 6.35 27.81 9.54
C ASN A 203 5.07 26.96 9.55
N ILE A 204 5.20 25.72 9.10
CA ILE A 204 4.12 24.74 9.05
C ILE A 204 4.52 23.48 9.84
N SER A 205 3.55 22.90 10.54
CA SER A 205 3.68 21.61 11.19
C SER A 205 2.36 20.85 11.11
N SER A 206 2.44 19.53 11.00
CA SER A 206 1.29 18.63 11.00
C SER A 206 1.77 17.22 11.35
N THR A 207 0.84 16.32 11.65
CA THR A 207 1.09 14.88 11.48
C THR A 207 0.72 14.44 10.08
N PHE A 208 1.17 13.26 9.66
CA PHE A 208 0.65 12.61 8.46
C PHE A 208 0.59 11.10 8.65
N LYS A 209 -0.25 10.46 7.85
CA LYS A 209 -0.29 9.01 7.66
C LYS A 209 -0.15 8.72 6.17
N SER A 210 0.57 7.65 5.85
CA SER A 210 0.68 7.17 4.47
C SER A 210 0.43 5.67 4.40
N SER A 211 -0.22 5.24 3.31
CA SER A 211 -0.45 3.83 3.00
C SER A 211 -0.46 3.66 1.49
N GLY A 212 0.47 2.88 0.96
CA GLY A 212 0.71 2.82 -0.49
C GLY A 212 1.09 4.19 -1.04
N ASP A 213 0.30 4.69 -1.99
CA ASP A 213 0.41 6.02 -2.60
C ASP A 213 -0.49 7.06 -1.93
N SER A 214 -1.32 6.67 -0.95
CA SER A 214 -2.17 7.60 -0.22
C SER A 214 -1.39 8.33 0.87
N ILE A 215 -1.66 9.62 1.03
CA ILE A 215 -1.17 10.44 2.14
C ILE A 215 -2.32 11.29 2.69
N GLU A 216 -2.42 11.31 4.02
CA GLU A 216 -3.39 12.13 4.75
C GLU A 216 -2.66 12.97 5.79
N PHE A 217 -2.83 14.28 5.70
CA PHE A 217 -2.33 15.22 6.70
C PHE A 217 -3.33 15.36 7.84
N GLY A 218 -2.82 15.41 9.07
CA GLY A 218 -3.58 15.81 10.23
C GLY A 218 -3.90 17.30 10.23
N ALA A 219 -4.25 17.82 11.40
CA ALA A 219 -4.49 19.25 11.56
C ALA A 219 -3.20 20.04 11.29
N ILE A 220 -3.23 20.89 10.27
CA ILE A 220 -2.11 21.76 9.91
C ILE A 220 -2.08 22.96 10.85
N ALA A 221 -0.97 23.11 11.57
CA ALA A 221 -0.67 24.27 12.40
C ALA A 221 0.36 25.17 11.73
N MET A 222 0.11 26.48 11.76
CA MET A 222 0.97 27.49 11.14
C MET A 222 1.17 28.71 12.04
N THR A 223 2.31 29.38 11.87
CA THR A 223 2.50 30.73 12.43
C THR A 223 1.61 31.75 11.69
N LYS A 224 1.49 32.97 12.23
CA LYS A 224 0.67 34.06 11.65
C LYS A 224 1.49 35.32 11.38
N MET A 225 2.66 35.15 10.77
CA MET A 225 3.48 36.25 10.26
C MET A 225 2.87 36.80 8.97
N PHE A 226 3.04 38.11 8.77
CA PHE A 226 2.71 38.78 7.52
C PHE A 226 3.98 38.97 6.71
N CYS A 227 3.95 38.57 5.43
CA CYS A 227 5.04 38.78 4.49
C CYS A 227 4.49 39.41 3.22
N GLU A 228 4.94 40.61 2.91
CA GLU A 228 4.53 41.32 1.70
C GLU A 228 5.09 40.60 0.45
N GLY A 229 4.25 40.44 -0.57
CA GLY A 229 4.61 39.83 -1.85
C GLY A 229 4.70 38.30 -1.86
N VAL A 230 4.45 37.62 -0.74
CA VAL A 230 4.43 36.15 -0.68
C VAL A 230 3.01 35.61 -0.93
N GLU A 231 2.86 34.74 -1.92
CA GLU A 231 1.58 34.10 -2.26
C GLU A 231 1.34 32.81 -1.46
N GLU A 232 1.44 32.89 -0.13
CA GLU A 232 1.34 31.73 0.78
C GLU A 232 0.05 30.91 0.61
N HIS A 233 -1.08 31.60 0.34
CA HIS A 233 -2.38 30.96 0.13
C HIS A 233 -2.38 29.91 -0.98
N VAL A 234 -1.58 30.11 -2.03
CA VAL A 234 -1.47 29.16 -3.15
C VAL A 234 -0.89 27.84 -2.67
N PHE A 235 0.11 27.89 -1.79
CA PHE A 235 0.68 26.70 -1.17
C PHE A 235 -0.33 26.02 -0.24
N THR A 236 -1.00 26.79 0.63
CA THR A 236 -1.95 26.23 1.59
C THR A 236 -3.17 25.60 0.91
N ASP A 237 -3.65 26.18 -0.19
CA ASP A 237 -4.74 25.61 -0.96
C ASP A 237 -4.33 24.28 -1.60
N ALA A 238 -3.11 24.22 -2.15
CA ALA A 238 -2.58 23.02 -2.78
C ALA A 238 -2.35 21.89 -1.77
N ILE A 239 -1.65 22.15 -0.64
CA ILE A 239 -1.34 21.11 0.36
C ILE A 239 -2.61 20.52 0.99
N ASN A 240 -3.65 21.33 1.19
CA ASN A 240 -4.94 20.87 1.73
C ASN A 240 -5.72 19.96 0.76
N ALA A 241 -5.45 20.06 -0.54
CA ALA A 241 -6.09 19.25 -1.57
C ALA A 241 -5.34 17.93 -1.87
N VAL A 242 -4.16 17.72 -1.25
CA VAL A 242 -3.37 16.51 -1.43
C VAL A 242 -4.07 15.29 -0.82
N LYS A 243 -4.04 14.19 -1.57
CA LYS A 243 -4.57 12.88 -1.16
C LYS A 243 -3.63 11.73 -1.52
N LYS A 244 -2.75 11.95 -2.48
CA LYS A 244 -1.80 10.97 -3.00
C LYS A 244 -0.41 11.57 -3.09
N PHE A 245 0.60 10.71 -3.05
CA PHE A 245 1.98 11.04 -3.30
C PHE A 245 2.67 9.96 -4.13
N ARG A 246 3.74 10.36 -4.82
CA ARG A 246 4.69 9.44 -5.44
C ARG A 246 6.10 10.02 -5.37
N ILE A 247 7.08 9.11 -5.40
CA ILE A 247 8.49 9.47 -5.48
C ILE A 247 9.02 9.07 -6.86
N ASP A 248 9.39 10.06 -7.66
CA ASP A 248 9.94 9.91 -9.01
C ASP A 248 11.43 10.29 -8.98
N GLY A 249 12.28 9.36 -8.54
CA GLY A 249 13.71 9.61 -8.32
C GLY A 249 13.94 10.62 -7.18
N ASP A 250 14.52 11.77 -7.51
CA ASP A 250 14.75 12.87 -6.57
C ASP A 250 13.54 13.79 -6.38
N TYR A 251 12.40 13.46 -6.97
CA TYR A 251 11.20 14.29 -6.91
C TYR A 251 10.10 13.65 -6.06
N LEU A 252 9.50 14.43 -5.18
CA LEU A 252 8.25 14.11 -4.50
C LEU A 252 7.13 14.84 -5.23
N VAL A 253 6.13 14.10 -5.70
CA VAL A 253 4.95 14.69 -6.33
C VAL A 253 3.73 14.41 -5.45
N LEU A 254 3.02 15.47 -5.07
CA LEU A 254 1.78 15.41 -4.33
C LEU A 254 0.60 15.74 -5.25
N SER A 255 -0.44 14.90 -5.25
CA SER A 255 -1.59 15.02 -6.14
C SER A 255 -2.92 14.89 -5.39
N ASN A 256 -4.00 15.33 -6.06
CA ASN A 256 -5.36 15.14 -5.58
C ASN A 256 -5.89 13.72 -5.90
N ASN A 257 -7.17 13.46 -5.59
CA ASN A 257 -7.81 12.17 -5.89
C ASN A 257 -7.83 11.83 -7.39
N ASP A 258 -7.94 12.84 -8.25
CA ASP A 258 -7.98 12.70 -9.71
C ASP A 258 -6.58 12.53 -10.34
N SER A 259 -5.55 12.31 -9.50
CA SER A 259 -4.14 12.20 -9.91
C SER A 259 -3.60 13.45 -10.60
N MET A 260 -4.21 14.61 -10.38
CA MET A 260 -3.67 15.90 -10.84
C MET A 260 -2.55 16.33 -9.90
N ASP A 261 -1.35 16.55 -10.46
CA ASP A 261 -0.19 17.02 -9.72
C ASP A 261 -0.43 18.45 -9.19
N LEU A 262 -0.38 18.60 -7.86
CA LEU A 262 -0.58 19.87 -7.17
C LEU A 262 0.75 20.52 -6.80
N LEU A 263 1.67 19.73 -6.26
CA LEU A 263 2.97 20.18 -5.78
C LEU A 263 4.03 19.19 -6.25
N THR A 264 5.14 19.69 -6.76
CA THR A 264 6.34 18.90 -7.00
C THR A 264 7.48 19.51 -6.22
N PHE A 265 8.16 18.67 -5.44
CA PHE A 265 9.33 19.03 -4.67
C PHE A 265 10.54 18.24 -5.17
N LYS A 266 11.73 18.78 -4.96
CA LYS A 266 13.00 18.10 -5.17
C LYS A 266 13.64 17.81 -3.81
N ARG A 267 14.23 16.63 -3.68
CA ARG A 267 14.97 16.21 -2.49
C ARG A 267 16.17 17.14 -2.27
N LYS A 268 16.41 17.53 -1.02
CA LYS A 268 17.59 18.29 -0.59
C LYS A 268 18.77 17.40 -0.25
#